data_AF-A0A199VUU5-F1
#
_entry.id   AF-A0A199VUU5-F1
#
_cell.length_a   1.000
_cell.length_b   1.000
_cell.length_c   1.000
_cell.angle_alpha   90.00
_cell.angle_beta   90.00
_cell.angle_gamma   90.00
#
_symmetry.space_group_name_H-M   'P 1'
#
loop_
_entity.id
_entity.type
_entity.pdbx_description
1 polymer ?
#
loop_
_entity_poly.entity_id
_entity_poly.type
_entity_poly.pdbx_seq_one_letter_code
_entity_poly.pdbx_strand_id
1 'polypeptide(L)'
;MFALVTKGEQNGPVFRFFMDLSDAVSYVKRLNVPTGMVGACRLDVAYEHFKEKPHMFQFVPNEKQVKAANKLLKVISRKGGKRKIDGVPVFTAQNLNIAIATNDGIKWYTPYFFDKNLLDNILEASIDQHFRTMIQNRHMQRRRDVIDDSLTAEIVEESGDSLFEPPEVQEVLDEMGHTGIPLNVLSKAAEIQFLDVVDKVLLGNKWLRKATGIQPKFPYLVDSFEE
;
A
#
# COMPACT_ATOMS: atom_id res chain seq x y z
N MET A 1 -8.77 44.44 -26.39
CA MET A 1 -7.70 43.50 -26.81
C MET A 1 -8.10 42.04 -26.55
N PHE A 2 -9.25 41.58 -27.05
CA PHE A 2 -9.74 40.20 -26.91
C PHE A 2 -10.19 39.60 -28.26
N ALA A 3 -9.72 40.16 -29.38
CA ALA A 3 -10.27 39.88 -30.71
C ALA A 3 -9.23 39.28 -31.68
N LEU A 4 -8.25 38.52 -31.18
CA LEU A 4 -7.26 37.84 -32.03
C LEU A 4 -7.13 36.34 -31.74
N VAL A 5 -8.19 35.70 -31.24
CA VAL A 5 -8.29 34.24 -31.08
C VAL A 5 -9.55 33.71 -31.79
N THR A 6 -9.90 34.29 -32.93
CA THR A 6 -11.02 33.79 -33.74
C THR A 6 -10.66 33.87 -35.21
N LYS A 7 -10.18 32.74 -35.76
CA LYS A 7 -10.56 32.17 -37.07
C LYS A 7 -9.54 31.10 -37.46
N GLY A 8 -9.84 29.87 -37.08
CA GLY A 8 -9.07 28.67 -37.46
C GLY A 8 -9.19 27.62 -36.35
N GLU A 9 -10.15 26.70 -36.49
CA GLU A 9 -10.27 25.45 -35.71
C GLU A 9 -10.67 25.55 -34.22
N GLN A 10 -11.87 26.04 -33.92
CA GLN A 10 -12.51 25.78 -32.62
C GLN A 10 -13.26 24.44 -32.65
N ASN A 11 -12.55 23.33 -32.45
CA ASN A 11 -13.16 22.02 -32.19
C ASN A 11 -12.57 21.34 -30.95
N GLY A 12 -11.91 22.11 -30.07
CA GLY A 12 -11.27 21.58 -28.86
C GLY A 12 -11.70 22.30 -27.59
N PRO A 13 -11.50 21.66 -26.42
CA PRO A 13 -11.88 22.22 -25.12
C PRO A 13 -11.14 23.52 -24.84
N VAL A 14 -11.87 24.50 -24.32
CA VAL A 14 -11.39 25.86 -24.02
C VAL A 14 -10.52 25.87 -22.76
N PHE A 15 -10.88 25.06 -21.78
CA PHE A 15 -10.21 24.95 -20.48
C PHE A 15 -9.65 23.54 -20.29
N ARG A 16 -8.44 23.47 -19.73
CA ARG A 16 -7.72 22.21 -19.48
C ARG A 16 -7.34 22.11 -18.01
N PHE A 17 -7.81 21.07 -17.35
CA PHE A 17 -7.43 20.72 -15.97
C PHE A 17 -6.29 19.71 -16.03
N PHE A 18 -5.07 20.17 -15.78
CA PHE A 18 -3.90 19.31 -15.78
C PHE A 18 -3.76 18.59 -14.43
N MET A 19 -3.58 17.27 -14.48
CA MET A 19 -3.30 16.46 -13.28
C MET A 19 -1.86 16.63 -12.79
N ASP A 20 -1.00 17.31 -13.55
CA ASP A 20 0.40 17.61 -13.21
C ASP A 20 0.72 19.09 -13.43
N LEU A 21 1.33 19.71 -12.42
CA LEU A 21 1.71 21.13 -12.47
C LEU A 21 2.77 21.42 -13.53
N SER A 22 3.74 20.52 -13.73
CA SER A 22 4.81 20.69 -14.72
C SER A 22 4.26 20.65 -16.13
N ASP A 23 3.28 19.78 -16.39
CA ASP A 23 2.59 19.69 -17.67
C ASP A 23 1.80 20.98 -17.95
N ALA A 24 1.12 21.53 -16.94
CA ALA A 24 0.41 22.80 -17.04
C ALA A 24 1.36 23.98 -17.34
N VAL A 25 2.47 24.09 -16.59
CA VAL A 25 3.49 25.13 -16.79
C VAL A 25 4.12 25.02 -18.18
N SER A 26 4.45 23.79 -18.61
CA SER A 26 5.00 23.55 -19.95
C SER A 26 4.00 23.89 -21.05
N TYR A 27 2.70 23.66 -20.83
CA TYR A 27 1.64 24.06 -21.74
C TYR A 27 1.54 25.58 -21.88
N VAL A 28 1.47 26.32 -20.76
CA VAL A 28 1.39 27.80 -20.78
C VAL A 28 2.63 28.41 -21.43
N LYS A 29 3.83 27.90 -21.14
CA LYS A 29 5.08 28.35 -21.78
C LYS A 29 5.03 28.20 -23.30
N ARG A 30 4.48 27.07 -23.81
CA ARG A 30 4.33 26.84 -25.25
C ARG A 30 3.31 27.76 -25.91
N LEU A 31 2.27 28.17 -25.19
CA LEU A 31 1.30 29.14 -25.71
C LEU A 31 1.86 30.56 -25.85
N ASN A 32 2.98 30.86 -25.16
CA ASN A 32 3.64 32.16 -25.20
C ASN A 32 2.69 33.35 -24.91
N VAL A 33 1.75 33.16 -23.99
CA VAL A 33 0.80 34.20 -23.59
C VAL A 33 1.42 35.03 -22.47
N PRO A 34 1.63 36.36 -22.65
CA PRO A 34 2.34 37.20 -21.68
C PRO A 34 1.73 37.23 -20.28
N THR A 35 0.41 37.00 -20.17
CA THR A 35 -0.34 36.97 -18.91
C THR A 35 -0.81 35.57 -18.53
N GLY A 36 -0.27 34.53 -19.18
CA GLY A 36 -0.65 33.15 -18.91
C GLY A 36 -0.26 32.74 -17.49
N MET A 37 -1.24 32.41 -16.66
CA MET A 37 -1.02 31.91 -15.30
C MET A 37 -1.57 30.49 -15.15
N VAL A 38 -0.91 29.70 -14.31
CA VAL A 38 -1.41 28.38 -13.88
C VAL A 38 -2.03 28.57 -12.49
N GLY A 39 -3.34 28.28 -12.38
CA GLY A 39 -4.06 28.26 -11.11
C GLY A 39 -4.21 26.84 -10.58
N ALA A 40 -4.23 26.68 -9.26
CA ALA A 40 -4.65 25.44 -8.63
C ALA A 40 -6.17 25.39 -8.57
N CYS A 41 -6.77 24.25 -8.92
CA CYS A 41 -8.19 23.99 -8.80
C CYS A 41 -8.38 22.66 -8.07
N ARG A 42 -9.38 22.60 -7.18
CA ARG A 42 -9.76 21.33 -6.55
C ARG A 42 -10.50 20.46 -7.56
N LEU A 43 -10.29 19.15 -7.47
CA LEU A 43 -10.83 18.19 -8.43
C LEU A 43 -12.36 18.15 -8.43
N ASP A 44 -12.99 18.27 -7.27
CA ASP A 44 -14.45 18.30 -7.12
C ASP A 44 -15.07 19.48 -7.89
N VAL A 45 -14.53 20.69 -7.68
CA VAL A 45 -14.97 21.91 -8.39
C VAL A 45 -14.70 21.78 -9.89
N ALA A 46 -13.53 21.29 -10.30
CA ALA A 46 -13.21 21.08 -11.71
C ALA A 46 -14.19 20.11 -12.38
N TYR A 47 -14.59 19.07 -11.66
CA TYR A 47 -15.49 18.03 -12.15
C TYR A 47 -16.94 18.53 -12.26
N GLU A 48 -17.39 19.41 -11.37
CA GLU A 48 -18.70 20.09 -11.51
C GLU A 48 -18.78 20.89 -12.83
N HIS A 49 -17.76 21.71 -13.13
CA HIS A 49 -17.70 22.48 -14.38
C HIS A 49 -17.65 21.58 -15.62
N PHE A 50 -16.89 20.49 -15.55
CA PHE A 50 -16.81 19.48 -16.61
C PHE A 50 -18.18 18.84 -16.86
N LYS A 51 -18.91 18.44 -15.80
CA LYS A 51 -20.25 17.85 -15.93
C LYS A 51 -21.26 18.81 -16.56
N GLU A 52 -21.19 20.09 -16.23
CA GLU A 52 -22.10 21.09 -16.80
C GLU A 52 -21.83 21.35 -18.29
N LYS A 53 -20.55 21.43 -18.70
CA LYS A 53 -20.16 21.78 -20.08
C LYS A 53 -18.97 20.95 -20.56
N PRO A 54 -19.13 19.64 -20.82
CA PRO A 54 -18.00 18.74 -21.10
C PRO A 54 -17.23 19.11 -22.37
N HIS A 55 -17.86 19.79 -23.34
CA HIS A 55 -17.19 20.28 -24.54
C HIS A 55 -16.25 21.47 -24.28
N MET A 56 -16.38 22.16 -23.15
CA MET A 56 -15.54 23.31 -22.78
C MET A 56 -14.35 22.92 -21.91
N PHE A 57 -14.39 21.77 -21.23
CA PHE A 57 -13.40 21.37 -20.23
C PHE A 57 -12.80 20.01 -20.59
N GLN A 58 -11.53 19.81 -20.29
CA GLN A 58 -10.85 18.53 -20.47
C GLN A 58 -9.89 18.27 -19.31
N PHE A 59 -9.90 17.06 -18.75
CA PHE A 59 -8.82 16.65 -17.89
C PHE A 59 -7.63 16.17 -18.73
N VAL A 60 -6.45 16.70 -18.42
CA VAL A 60 -5.21 16.32 -19.09
C VAL A 60 -4.45 15.38 -18.16
N PRO A 61 -4.31 14.10 -18.52
CA PRO A 61 -3.65 13.13 -17.66
C PRO A 61 -2.15 13.37 -17.59
N ASN A 62 -1.55 12.98 -16.46
CA ASN A 62 -0.10 12.96 -16.32
C ASN A 62 0.51 11.90 -17.24
N GLU A 63 1.46 12.29 -18.08
CA GLU A 63 2.07 11.41 -19.09
C GLU A 63 2.75 10.17 -18.47
N LYS A 64 3.39 10.32 -17.31
CA LYS A 64 4.03 9.20 -16.59
C LYS A 64 3.01 8.17 -16.16
N GLN A 65 1.86 8.62 -15.65
CA GLN A 65 0.78 7.74 -15.21
C GLN A 65 0.13 7.04 -16.41
N VAL A 66 -0.08 7.73 -17.54
CA VAL A 66 -0.56 7.11 -18.79
C VAL A 66 0.40 6.01 -19.28
N LYS A 67 1.72 6.23 -19.21
CA LYS A 67 2.71 5.20 -19.57
C LYS A 67 2.63 4.00 -18.62
N ALA A 68 2.48 4.24 -17.32
CA ALA A 68 2.36 3.20 -16.31
C ALA A 68 1.08 2.35 -16.50
N ALA A 69 -0.04 3.01 -16.74
CA ALA A 69 -1.33 2.42 -17.06
C ALA A 69 -1.26 1.53 -18.31
N ASN A 70 -0.75 2.06 -19.42
CA ASN A 70 -0.58 1.28 -20.66
C ASN A 70 0.35 0.08 -20.49
N LYS A 71 1.38 0.17 -19.63
CA LYS A 71 2.26 -0.96 -19.31
C LYS A 71 1.49 -2.06 -18.57
N LEU A 72 0.66 -1.71 -17.59
CA LEU A 72 -0.20 -2.66 -16.88
C LEU A 72 -1.22 -3.31 -17.81
N LEU A 73 -1.91 -2.51 -18.63
CA LEU A 73 -2.89 -3.02 -19.58
C LEU A 73 -2.28 -4.00 -20.57
N LYS A 74 -1.04 -3.78 -21.05
CA LYS A 74 -0.34 -4.76 -21.90
C LYS A 74 -0.12 -6.12 -21.23
N VAL A 75 0.09 -6.13 -19.91
CA VAL A 75 0.28 -7.37 -19.14
C VAL A 75 -1.06 -8.08 -18.94
N ILE A 76 -2.11 -7.32 -18.58
CA ILE A 76 -3.45 -7.84 -18.30
C ILE A 76 -4.13 -8.33 -19.60
N SER A 77 -3.99 -7.58 -20.70
CA SER A 77 -4.59 -7.82 -22.02
C SER A 77 -4.01 -9.03 -22.78
N ARG A 78 -2.97 -9.70 -22.26
CA ARG A 78 -2.53 -10.99 -22.82
C ARG A 78 -3.65 -12.04 -22.86
N LYS A 79 -4.77 -11.83 -22.15
CA LYS A 79 -5.98 -12.67 -22.16
C LYS A 79 -7.17 -12.10 -22.95
N GLY A 80 -7.05 -10.95 -23.61
CA GLY A 80 -8.13 -10.33 -24.40
C GLY A 80 -7.83 -8.87 -24.76
N GLY A 81 -8.11 -8.50 -26.02
CA GLY A 81 -8.11 -7.18 -26.68
C GLY A 81 -7.30 -6.02 -26.08
N LYS A 82 -6.50 -5.33 -26.90
CA LYS A 82 -5.80 -4.08 -26.51
C LYS A 82 -6.81 -3.03 -26.04
N ARG A 83 -6.95 -2.83 -24.74
CA ARG A 83 -7.55 -1.62 -24.16
C ARG A 83 -6.46 -0.56 -24.07
N LYS A 84 -6.67 0.56 -24.76
CA LYS A 84 -6.01 1.83 -24.45
C LYS A 84 -6.93 2.55 -23.46
N ILE A 85 -6.37 3.15 -22.42
CA ILE A 85 -7.17 4.03 -21.55
C ILE A 85 -7.48 5.31 -22.30
N ASP A 86 -8.74 5.67 -22.29
CA ASP A 86 -9.21 7.01 -22.61
C ASP A 86 -9.36 7.81 -21.32
N GLY A 87 -8.98 9.08 -21.34
CA GLY A 87 -9.03 9.95 -20.16
C GLY A 87 -7.93 9.76 -19.11
N VAL A 88 -8.25 10.13 -17.86
CA VAL A 88 -7.29 10.15 -16.74
C VAL A 88 -7.19 8.80 -16.04
N PRO A 89 -6.03 8.12 -16.09
CA PRO A 89 -5.89 6.81 -15.47
C PRO A 89 -5.95 6.92 -13.96
N VAL A 90 -6.70 6.00 -13.36
CA VAL A 90 -6.70 5.72 -11.92
C VAL A 90 -6.35 4.25 -11.69
N PHE A 91 -5.63 3.99 -10.62
CA PHE A 91 -5.09 2.69 -10.28
C PHE A 91 -5.73 2.16 -9.00
N THR A 92 -6.03 0.88 -8.98
CA THR A 92 -6.42 0.16 -7.76
C THR A 92 -5.89 -1.27 -7.81
N ALA A 93 -6.16 -2.05 -6.77
CA ALA A 93 -5.76 -3.44 -6.68
C ALA A 93 -6.90 -4.30 -6.13
N GLN A 94 -7.02 -5.53 -6.63
CA GLN A 94 -7.96 -6.49 -6.06
C GLN A 94 -7.63 -6.74 -4.59
N ASN A 95 -8.67 -6.87 -3.77
CA ASN A 95 -8.59 -7.08 -2.32
C ASN A 95 -7.92 -5.93 -1.54
N LEU A 96 -7.82 -4.74 -2.11
CA LEU A 96 -7.44 -3.54 -1.38
C LEU A 96 -8.70 -2.79 -0.94
N ASN A 97 -8.96 -2.79 0.36
CA ASN A 97 -10.04 -2.01 0.96
C ASN A 97 -9.51 -1.23 2.16
N ILE A 98 -10.04 -0.04 2.37
CA ILE A 98 -9.78 0.80 3.54
C ILE A 98 -11.06 0.92 4.36
N ALA A 99 -10.91 0.86 5.67
CA ALA A 99 -11.98 1.14 6.62
C ALA A 99 -11.88 2.61 7.05
N ILE A 100 -12.98 3.35 6.95
CA ILE A 100 -13.08 4.73 7.41
C ILE A 100 -14.12 4.77 8.53
N ALA A 101 -13.70 5.25 9.70
CA ALA A 101 -14.61 5.53 10.80
C ALA A 101 -15.38 6.82 10.51
N THR A 102 -16.70 6.72 10.53
CA THR A 102 -17.64 7.83 10.33
C THR A 102 -18.58 7.92 11.53
N ASN A 103 -19.36 9.01 11.62
CA ASN A 103 -20.37 9.16 12.68
C ASN A 103 -21.42 8.03 12.69
N ASP A 104 -21.64 7.38 11.54
CA ASP A 104 -22.58 6.26 11.38
C ASP A 104 -21.92 4.87 11.58
N GLY A 105 -20.65 4.83 11.99
CA GLY A 105 -19.85 3.61 12.12
C GLY A 105 -18.75 3.45 11.05
N ILE A 106 -18.27 2.22 10.88
CA ILE A 106 -17.15 1.90 9.98
C ILE A 106 -17.68 1.57 8.58
N LYS A 107 -17.19 2.30 7.57
CA LYS A 107 -17.50 2.07 6.15
C LYS A 107 -16.26 1.59 5.41
N TRP A 108 -16.44 0.62 4.51
CA TRP A 108 -15.37 0.06 3.70
C TRP A 108 -15.38 0.66 2.30
N TYR A 109 -14.21 1.08 1.82
CA TYR A 109 -14.03 1.68 0.51
C TYR A 109 -12.90 1.01 -0.25
N THR A 110 -13.05 0.88 -1.56
CA THR A 110 -11.94 0.51 -2.46
C THR A 110 -11.26 1.79 -2.93
N PRO A 111 -10.01 2.04 -2.54
CA PRO A 111 -9.32 3.28 -2.91
C PRO A 111 -8.87 3.25 -4.38
N TYR A 112 -8.98 4.39 -5.03
CA TYR A 112 -8.45 4.66 -6.36
C TYR A 112 -7.37 5.75 -6.28
N PHE A 113 -6.26 5.52 -6.97
CA PHE A 113 -5.08 6.38 -6.89
C PHE A 113 -4.75 6.96 -8.27
N PHE A 114 -4.48 8.26 -8.36
CA PHE A 114 -3.95 8.87 -9.58
C PHE A 114 -2.45 8.57 -9.77
N ASP A 115 -1.73 8.28 -8.69
CA ASP A 115 -0.31 7.90 -8.73
C ASP A 115 -0.13 6.40 -8.49
N LYS A 116 0.35 5.69 -9.51
CA LYS A 116 0.67 4.26 -9.39
C LYS A 116 1.74 3.98 -8.33
N ASN A 117 2.74 4.85 -8.17
CA ASN A 117 3.80 4.62 -7.20
C ASN A 117 3.27 4.65 -5.76
N LEU A 118 2.28 5.50 -5.49
CA LEU A 118 1.62 5.54 -4.20
C LEU A 118 0.90 4.22 -3.90
N LEU A 119 0.15 3.67 -4.88
CA LEU A 119 -0.46 2.35 -4.76
C LEU A 119 0.60 1.25 -4.51
N ASP A 120 1.69 1.25 -5.28
CA ASP A 120 2.77 0.27 -5.12
C ASP A 120 3.37 0.33 -3.70
N ASN A 121 3.62 1.54 -3.18
CA ASN A 121 4.17 1.75 -1.85
C ASN A 121 3.21 1.27 -0.76
N ILE A 122 1.90 1.54 -0.89
CA ILE A 122 0.89 1.10 0.08
C ILE A 122 0.80 -0.43 0.11
N LEU A 123 0.73 -1.07 -1.07
CA LEU A 123 0.68 -2.53 -1.15
C LEU A 123 1.95 -3.15 -0.55
N GLU A 124 3.11 -2.58 -0.86
CA GLU A 124 4.38 -3.05 -0.31
C GLU A 124 4.43 -2.93 1.21
N ALA A 125 4.06 -1.77 1.76
CA ALA A 125 4.02 -1.53 3.20
C ALA A 125 3.04 -2.48 3.91
N SER A 126 1.88 -2.74 3.30
CA SER A 126 0.89 -3.68 3.84
C SER A 126 1.42 -5.12 3.88
N ILE A 127 2.12 -5.57 2.84
CA ILE A 127 2.77 -6.89 2.83
C ILE A 127 3.84 -6.98 3.91
N ASP A 128 4.68 -5.96 4.03
CA ASP A 128 5.75 -5.92 5.03
C ASP A 128 5.18 -5.97 6.45
N GLN A 129 4.12 -5.21 6.71
CA GLN A 129 3.41 -5.24 7.98
C GLN A 129 2.82 -6.62 8.27
N HIS A 130 2.14 -7.24 7.28
CA HIS A 130 1.57 -8.57 7.44
C HIS A 130 2.61 -9.61 7.87
N PHE A 131 3.78 -9.65 7.22
CA PHE A 131 4.84 -10.57 7.60
C PHE A 131 5.47 -10.24 8.95
N ARG A 132 5.63 -8.96 9.29
CA ARG A 132 6.10 -8.56 10.63
C ARG A 132 5.16 -9.08 11.72
N THR A 133 3.86 -8.85 11.57
CA THR A 133 2.84 -9.34 12.51
C THR A 133 2.81 -10.87 12.56
N MET A 134 2.94 -11.55 11.42
CA MET A 134 3.00 -13.02 11.39
C MET A 134 4.20 -13.57 12.15
N ILE A 135 5.40 -12.99 11.95
CA ILE A 135 6.62 -13.40 12.66
C ILE A 135 6.45 -13.16 14.17
N GLN A 136 5.92 -12.00 14.57
CA GLN A 136 5.65 -11.68 15.97
C GLN A 136 4.66 -12.67 16.60
N ASN A 137 3.55 -12.97 15.93
CA ASN A 137 2.55 -13.91 16.44
C ASN A 137 3.13 -15.34 16.58
N ARG A 138 3.93 -15.80 15.61
CA ARG A 138 4.61 -17.11 15.70
C ARG A 138 5.61 -17.16 16.85
N HIS A 139 6.38 -16.09 17.03
CA HIS A 139 7.31 -15.97 18.14
C HIS A 139 6.59 -16.05 19.49
N MET A 140 5.49 -15.30 19.65
CA MET A 140 4.67 -15.34 20.86
C MET A 140 4.05 -16.71 21.11
N GLN A 141 3.57 -17.38 20.06
CA GLN A 141 2.97 -18.71 20.18
C GLN A 141 3.99 -19.75 20.64
N ARG A 142 5.18 -19.81 20.00
CA ARG A 142 6.24 -20.76 20.38
C ARG A 142 6.66 -20.62 21.84
N ARG A 143 6.69 -19.39 22.36
CA ARG A 143 7.06 -19.13 23.75
C ARG A 143 5.97 -19.53 24.74
N ARG A 144 4.69 -19.42 24.36
CA ARG A 144 3.58 -19.95 25.17
C ARG A 144 3.64 -21.48 25.26
N ASP A 145 3.92 -22.14 24.14
CA ASP A 145 4.00 -23.61 24.10
C ASP A 145 5.10 -24.17 25.04
N VAL A 146 6.18 -23.40 25.31
CA VAL A 146 7.21 -23.78 26.30
C VAL A 146 6.71 -23.67 27.73
N ILE A 147 5.95 -22.64 28.04
CA ILE A 147 5.43 -22.37 29.38
C ILE A 147 4.40 -23.44 29.75
N ASP A 148 3.50 -23.79 28.83
CA ASP A 148 2.47 -24.81 29.05
C ASP A 148 3.09 -26.22 29.22
N ASP A 149 4.10 -26.60 28.42
CA ASP A 149 4.81 -27.88 28.58
C ASP A 149 5.65 -27.95 29.88
N SER A 150 6.16 -26.80 30.36
CA SER A 150 6.88 -26.71 31.63
C SER A 150 5.94 -26.77 32.83
N LEU A 151 4.72 -26.23 32.72
CA LEU A 151 3.68 -26.28 33.76
C LEU A 151 3.03 -27.67 33.88
N THR A 152 3.10 -28.52 32.86
CA THR A 152 2.80 -29.95 33.03
C THR A 152 3.82 -30.71 33.88
N ALA A 153 4.96 -30.10 34.25
CA ALA A 153 5.96 -30.71 35.10
C ALA A 153 5.84 -30.31 36.59
N GLU A 154 5.29 -29.14 36.96
CA GLU A 154 5.15 -28.73 38.36
C GLU A 154 3.92 -27.83 38.59
N ILE A 155 2.92 -28.41 39.26
CA ILE A 155 1.99 -27.86 40.28
C ILE A 155 1.56 -26.38 40.17
N VAL A 156 0.23 -26.22 40.00
CA VAL A 156 -0.66 -25.13 40.46
C VAL A 156 -0.04 -24.15 41.47
N GLU A 157 0.02 -22.85 41.14
CA GLU A 157 -0.59 -21.78 41.95
C GLU A 157 -0.66 -20.44 41.21
N GLU A 158 -1.89 -19.93 41.18
CA GLU A 158 -2.38 -18.55 41.14
C GLU A 158 -1.34 -17.41 41.29
N SER A 159 -1.20 -16.57 40.25
CA SER A 159 -0.98 -15.12 40.37
C SER A 159 -1.18 -14.45 39.01
N GLY A 160 -2.34 -13.82 38.84
CA GLY A 160 -2.59 -12.86 37.77
C GLY A 160 -1.83 -11.57 38.01
N ASP A 161 -1.47 -10.90 36.91
CA ASP A 161 -0.87 -9.56 36.82
C ASP A 161 0.64 -9.43 37.13
N SER A 162 1.49 -9.91 36.21
CA SER A 162 2.74 -9.21 35.82
C SER A 162 3.44 -9.88 34.60
N LEU A 163 2.81 -9.87 33.41
CA LEU A 163 3.28 -10.72 32.27
C LEU A 163 3.81 -9.97 31.04
N PHE A 164 4.13 -8.67 31.13
CA PHE A 164 4.50 -7.86 29.97
C PHE A 164 5.85 -7.14 30.02
N GLU A 165 6.77 -7.55 30.90
CA GLU A 165 8.17 -7.11 30.83
C GLU A 165 9.10 -8.32 31.13
N PRO A 166 10.24 -8.43 30.43
CA PRO A 166 10.93 -9.70 30.21
C PRO A 166 11.77 -10.10 31.43
N PRO A 167 11.77 -11.37 31.87
CA PRO A 167 12.95 -11.88 32.53
C PRO A 167 13.97 -12.10 31.43
N GLU A 168 14.99 -11.24 31.43
CA GLU A 168 16.24 -11.54 30.76
C GLU A 168 16.66 -12.92 31.24
N VAL A 169 16.97 -13.82 30.31
CA VAL A 169 17.24 -15.24 30.58
C VAL A 169 18.37 -15.41 31.62
N GLN A 170 19.15 -14.35 31.86
CA GLN A 170 20.19 -14.24 32.85
C GLN A 170 19.67 -14.03 34.29
N GLU A 171 18.55 -13.35 34.50
CA GLU A 171 17.98 -13.14 35.85
C GLU A 171 17.34 -14.41 36.40
N VAL A 172 16.72 -15.23 35.54
CA VAL A 172 16.24 -16.58 35.92
C VAL A 172 17.40 -17.54 36.20
N LEU A 173 18.54 -17.35 35.51
CA LEU A 173 19.77 -18.12 35.74
C LEU A 173 20.45 -17.79 37.08
N ASP A 174 20.35 -16.53 37.54
CA ASP A 174 20.97 -16.07 38.78
C ASP A 174 20.07 -16.29 40.02
N GLU A 175 18.74 -16.32 39.86
CA GLU A 175 17.79 -16.50 40.98
C GLU A 175 17.48 -17.97 41.32
N MET A 176 17.60 -18.90 40.36
CA MET A 176 17.49 -20.35 40.61
C MET A 176 18.84 -20.95 41.02
N GLY A 177 19.12 -20.94 42.33
CA GLY A 177 20.21 -21.71 42.91
C GLY A 177 20.18 -23.17 42.45
N HIS A 178 21.25 -23.59 41.76
CA HIS A 178 21.72 -24.96 41.54
C HIS A 178 20.66 -26.08 41.54
N THR A 179 19.70 -26.04 40.62
CA THR A 179 19.00 -27.25 40.16
C THR A 179 19.00 -27.23 38.63
N GLY A 180 19.65 -28.23 38.04
CA GLY A 180 19.99 -28.24 36.63
C GLY A 180 18.75 -28.15 35.74
N ILE A 181 18.70 -27.11 34.90
CA ILE A 181 17.71 -26.97 33.84
C ILE A 181 17.66 -28.28 33.04
N PRO A 182 16.50 -28.92 32.87
CA PRO A 182 16.40 -30.15 32.11
C PRO A 182 16.93 -29.94 30.68
N LEU A 183 17.81 -30.83 30.20
CA LEU A 183 18.37 -30.76 28.83
C LEU A 183 17.28 -30.67 27.74
N ASN A 184 16.08 -31.19 28.01
CA ASN A 184 14.91 -31.09 27.14
C ASN A 184 14.44 -29.63 26.96
N VAL A 185 14.44 -28.82 28.02
CA VAL A 185 14.07 -27.39 27.98
C VAL A 185 15.11 -26.59 27.20
N LEU A 186 16.40 -26.89 27.41
CA LEU A 186 17.49 -26.25 26.66
C LEU A 186 17.43 -26.57 25.15
N SER A 187 17.19 -27.84 24.81
CA SER A 187 17.03 -28.26 23.41
C SER A 187 15.84 -27.60 22.74
N LYS A 188 14.68 -27.51 23.42
CA LYS A 188 13.50 -26.79 22.92
C LYS A 188 13.74 -25.29 22.78
N ALA A 189 14.43 -24.66 23.73
CA ALA A 189 14.78 -23.24 23.63
C ALA A 189 15.68 -22.97 22.41
N ALA A 190 16.66 -23.84 22.14
CA ALA A 190 17.51 -23.75 20.96
C ALA A 190 16.71 -23.94 19.65
N GLU A 191 15.77 -24.88 19.63
CA GLU A 191 14.88 -25.10 18.48
C GLU A 191 14.03 -23.85 18.18
N ILE A 192 13.44 -23.23 19.20
CA ILE A 192 12.64 -22.02 19.05
C ILE A 192 13.47 -20.86 18.52
N GLN A 193 14.66 -20.64 19.08
CA GLN A 193 15.57 -19.61 18.58
C GLN A 193 15.95 -19.86 17.13
N PHE A 194 16.21 -21.11 16.75
CA PHE A 194 16.47 -21.47 15.36
C PHE A 194 15.28 -21.14 14.46
N LEU A 195 14.05 -21.53 14.83
CA LEU A 195 12.84 -21.23 14.08
C LEU A 195 12.59 -19.73 13.95
N ASP A 196 12.88 -18.95 14.98
CA ASP A 196 12.77 -17.48 14.94
C ASP A 196 13.79 -16.85 13.99
N VAL A 197 15.02 -17.37 13.96
CA VAL A 197 16.04 -16.94 13.00
C VAL A 197 15.60 -17.29 11.58
N VAL A 198 15.09 -18.50 11.36
CA VAL A 198 14.55 -18.93 10.06
C VAL A 198 13.41 -18.01 9.61
N ASP A 199 12.44 -17.72 10.48
CA ASP A 199 11.33 -16.81 10.16
C ASP A 199 11.84 -15.39 9.86
N LYS A 200 12.77 -14.84 10.65
CA LYS A 200 13.34 -13.51 10.39
C LYS A 200 14.08 -13.46 9.05
N VAL A 201 14.84 -14.49 8.71
CA VAL A 201 15.59 -14.54 7.45
C VAL A 201 14.63 -14.74 6.28
N LEU A 202 13.80 -15.78 6.31
CA LEU A 202 12.93 -16.15 5.19
C LEU A 202 11.76 -15.18 5.01
N LEU A 203 11.03 -14.89 6.10
CA LEU A 203 9.83 -14.05 6.07
C LEU A 203 10.12 -12.58 6.36
N GLY A 204 11.21 -12.24 7.04
CA GLY A 204 11.58 -10.83 7.26
C GLY A 204 12.26 -10.21 6.05
N ASN A 205 12.96 -11.00 5.24
CA ASN A 205 13.67 -10.49 4.06
C ASN A 205 12.76 -10.47 2.82
N LYS A 206 12.48 -9.27 2.32
CA LYS A 206 11.67 -9.05 1.12
C LYS A 206 12.19 -9.79 -0.12
N TRP A 207 13.50 -9.83 -0.33
CA TRP A 207 14.08 -10.51 -1.50
C TRP A 207 13.85 -12.02 -1.42
N LEU A 208 14.08 -12.63 -0.25
CA LEU A 208 13.83 -14.06 -0.05
C LEU A 208 12.35 -14.42 -0.23
N ARG A 209 11.42 -13.62 0.30
CA ARG A 209 9.97 -13.82 0.08
C ARG A 209 9.59 -13.79 -1.41
N LYS A 210 10.22 -12.91 -2.21
CA LYS A 210 10.00 -12.87 -3.66
C LYS A 210 10.59 -14.09 -4.36
N ALA A 211 11.81 -14.47 -4.01
CA ALA A 211 12.55 -15.57 -4.63
C ALA A 211 11.88 -16.93 -4.37
N THR A 212 11.33 -17.13 -3.18
CA THR A 212 10.63 -18.36 -2.77
C THR A 212 9.15 -18.39 -3.17
N GLY A 213 8.62 -17.29 -3.74
CA GLY A 213 7.23 -17.20 -4.15
C GLY A 213 6.21 -17.04 -3.00
N ILE A 214 6.68 -16.83 -1.77
CA ILE A 214 5.85 -16.64 -0.58
C ILE A 214 5.17 -15.26 -0.59
N GLN A 215 5.78 -14.26 -1.26
CA GLN A 215 5.20 -12.92 -1.32
C GLN A 215 3.84 -12.92 -2.06
N PRO A 216 2.75 -12.44 -1.41
CA PRO A 216 1.45 -12.36 -2.05
C PRO A 216 1.49 -11.39 -3.23
N LYS A 217 0.66 -11.68 -4.24
CA LYS A 217 0.52 -10.84 -5.44
C LYS A 217 -0.86 -10.20 -5.42
N PHE A 218 -0.88 -8.89 -5.63
CA PHE A 218 -2.12 -8.12 -5.78
C PHE A 218 -2.34 -7.82 -7.26
N PRO A 219 -3.40 -8.37 -7.88
CA PRO A 219 -3.75 -8.02 -9.24
C PRO A 219 -4.13 -6.54 -9.34
N TYR A 220 -3.37 -5.78 -10.13
CA TYR A 220 -3.67 -4.39 -10.41
C TYR A 220 -4.87 -4.26 -11.34
N LEU A 221 -5.67 -3.24 -11.08
CA LEU A 221 -6.76 -2.79 -11.94
C LEU A 221 -6.47 -1.35 -12.36
N VAL A 222 -6.85 -1.03 -13.58
CA VAL A 222 -6.70 0.33 -14.12
C VAL A 222 -8.02 0.75 -14.72
N ASP A 223 -8.45 1.95 -14.36
CA ASP A 223 -9.72 2.55 -14.75
C ASP A 223 -9.49 4.00 -15.24
N SER A 224 -10.55 4.65 -15.71
CA SER A 224 -10.55 6.07 -16.05
C SER A 224 -11.38 6.89 -15.07
N PHE A 225 -10.93 8.09 -14.73
CA PHE A 225 -11.66 9.01 -13.86
C PHE A 225 -12.85 9.69 -14.55
N GLU A 226 -12.83 9.79 -15.89
CA GLU A 226 -13.84 10.53 -16.65
C GLU A 226 -15.06 9.66 -17.06
N GLU A 227 -14.98 8.33 -16.91
CA GLU A 227 -16.06 7.36 -17.18
C GLU A 227 -16.79 6.95 -15.90
#